data_AF-A0A5B6UCL6-F1
#
_entry.id   AF-A0A5B6UCL6-F1
#
_cell.length_a   1.000
_cell.length_b   1.000
_cell.length_c   1.000
_cell.angle_alpha   90.00
_cell.angle_beta   90.00
_cell.angle_gamma   90.00
#
_symmetry.space_group_name_H-M   'P 1'
#
loop_
_entity.id
_entity.type
_entity.pdbx_description
1 polymer ?
#
loop_
_entity_poly.entity_id
_entity_poly.type
_entity_poly.pdbx_seq_one_letter_code
_entity_poly.pdbx_strand_id
1 'polypeptide(L)'
;MSKNAILDQVFPVRSKSVLALQAAGSRDDATTFETLAHDANGVAKAFGDAPAAKHWHALATALEVVRFLTEWEQASLSAAIDADRFLRAARLRLKQLREGSEPDSFVTRLVEVLSAINGAFEISAIGHLRRQLAGIPLPIAIFSDPPFERPDWTREQEQIPTQQKPDLTVAFVEFKINGTTAERIQTLRPRETHDLDIAVRVSRWPETATTLVLSPVSLEPRDSYDLPNFRFSRPSGEPPYFFQQRGRMILHAPQNLKARPFEFMYSAEFQPAPSEKPVSIAGQRTLRLDGSELGRQPITGYPGIDRKLIALRDALRLEPLVPENDLEDLLAVLVPLANLMGQAVQDNKFPAAISEAEFQRQVREWLRQQPAIGVALEEQAHSTGGRTDLSFRGIRIELKSETAKKLLPEDCKHYASQPVSYAVGTNRRIAVLCVLDCSPKKEVPFPVEDGLFVYPIDTGTSPVYIVCCLIQGSLAKPSSFSR
;
A
#
# COMPACT_ATOMS: atom_id res chain seq x y z
N MET A 1 23.71 18.96 0.95
CA MET A 1 22.32 19.47 1.08
C MET A 1 21.41 18.29 1.38
N SER A 2 20.68 18.43 2.48
CA SER A 2 19.83 17.48 3.21
C SER A 2 19.19 16.32 2.41
N LYS A 3 19.49 15.08 2.83
CA LYS A 3 18.64 13.89 2.62
C LYS A 3 17.79 13.70 3.88
N ASN A 4 16.74 14.49 4.02
CA ASN A 4 15.73 14.27 5.06
C ASN A 4 14.89 13.04 4.68
N ALA A 5 15.21 11.87 5.22
CA ALA A 5 14.34 10.70 5.14
C ALA A 5 13.16 10.88 6.11
N ILE A 6 11.93 10.77 5.60
CA ILE A 6 10.74 10.70 6.44
C ILE A 6 10.72 9.30 7.06
N LEU A 7 10.79 9.22 8.38
CA LEU A 7 10.74 7.95 9.11
C LEU A 7 9.27 7.56 9.36
N ASP A 8 8.63 6.88 8.41
CA ASP A 8 7.23 6.45 8.53
C ASP A 8 6.96 5.54 9.76
N GLN A 9 8.01 4.89 10.29
CA GLN A 9 7.96 4.04 11.49
C GLN A 9 7.62 4.81 12.78
N VAL A 10 7.75 6.14 12.77
CA VAL A 10 7.49 7.04 13.91
C VAL A 10 6.00 7.05 14.29
N PHE A 11 5.10 7.00 13.30
CA PHE A 11 3.65 7.13 13.53
C PHE A 11 3.04 5.90 14.21
N PRO A 12 3.34 4.65 13.77
CA PRO A 12 2.82 3.45 14.44
C PRO A 12 3.30 3.32 15.88
N VAL A 13 4.58 3.54 16.16
CA VAL A 13 5.15 3.37 17.53
C VAL A 13 4.55 4.41 18.48
N ARG A 14 4.41 5.67 18.04
CA ARG A 14 3.77 6.73 18.83
C ARG A 14 2.32 6.39 19.16
N SER A 15 1.53 6.02 18.15
CA SER A 15 0.11 5.70 18.32
C SER A 15 -0.09 4.52 19.28
N LYS A 16 0.67 3.44 19.08
CA LYS A 16 0.63 2.26 19.96
C LYS A 16 1.04 2.60 21.39
N SER A 17 2.05 3.44 21.59
CA SER A 17 2.50 3.86 22.93
C SER A 17 1.42 4.63 23.68
N VAL A 18 0.78 5.60 23.02
CA VAL A 18 -0.30 6.39 23.63
C VAL A 18 -1.51 5.51 23.93
N LEU A 19 -1.92 4.65 23.00
CA LEU A 19 -3.04 3.73 23.21
C LEU A 19 -2.78 2.75 24.36
N ALA A 20 -1.56 2.19 24.45
CA ALA A 20 -1.18 1.31 25.55
C ALA A 20 -1.16 2.06 26.89
N LEU A 21 -0.69 3.30 26.94
CA LEU A 21 -0.75 4.14 28.15
C LEU A 21 -2.19 4.49 28.55
N GLN A 22 -3.12 4.62 27.60
CA GLN A 22 -4.54 4.90 27.86
C GLN A 22 -5.36 3.66 28.20
N ALA A 23 -4.92 2.48 27.76
CA ALA A 23 -5.63 1.23 28.00
C ALA A 23 -5.78 0.91 29.49
N ALA A 24 -6.88 0.23 29.83
CA ALA A 24 -7.05 -0.37 31.14
C ALA A 24 -6.00 -1.48 31.35
N GLY A 25 -5.56 -1.68 32.59
CA GLY A 25 -4.52 -2.64 32.92
C GLY A 25 -4.83 -4.06 32.44
N SER A 26 -3.84 -4.73 31.84
CA SER A 26 -3.92 -6.13 31.37
C SER A 26 -2.76 -6.97 31.93
N ARG A 27 -2.91 -8.30 31.91
CA ARG A 27 -1.84 -9.23 32.28
C ARG A 27 -0.65 -9.19 31.31
N ASP A 28 -0.89 -8.77 30.07
CA ASP A 28 0.15 -8.70 29.02
C ASP A 28 0.84 -7.33 28.95
N ASP A 29 0.52 -6.40 29.87
CA ASP A 29 1.02 -5.03 29.83
C ASP A 29 2.55 -4.96 29.96
N ALA A 30 3.17 -5.81 30.77
CA ALA A 30 4.63 -5.81 30.93
C ALA A 30 5.35 -6.12 29.59
N THR A 31 4.94 -7.18 28.89
CA THR A 31 5.47 -7.54 27.57
C THR A 31 5.16 -6.48 26.51
N THR A 32 3.98 -5.85 26.61
CA THR A 32 3.57 -4.75 25.73
C THR A 32 4.50 -3.55 25.90
N PHE A 33 4.74 -3.09 27.13
CA PHE A 33 5.62 -1.96 27.40
C PHE A 33 7.10 -2.27 27.14
N GLU A 34 7.54 -3.53 27.27
CA GLU A 34 8.88 -3.97 26.84
C GLU A 34 9.06 -3.80 25.33
N THR A 35 8.10 -4.29 24.54
CA THR A 35 8.12 -4.17 23.08
C THR A 35 8.10 -2.71 22.64
N LEU A 36 7.23 -1.89 23.26
CA LEU A 36 7.13 -0.47 22.93
C LEU A 36 8.39 0.32 23.29
N ALA A 37 9.03 0.01 24.42
CA ALA A 37 10.31 0.62 24.79
C ALA A 37 11.42 0.25 23.79
N HIS A 38 11.47 -1.02 23.36
CA HIS A 38 12.41 -1.48 22.34
C HIS A 38 12.20 -0.76 21.00
N ASP A 39 10.95 -0.69 20.54
CA ASP A 39 10.57 -0.02 19.30
C ASP A 39 10.89 1.48 19.34
N ALA A 40 10.59 2.17 20.45
CA ALA A 40 10.91 3.58 20.64
C ALA A 40 12.42 3.84 20.61
N ASN A 41 13.24 2.93 21.16
CA ASN A 41 14.69 3.02 21.09
C ASN A 41 15.22 2.73 19.67
N GLY A 42 14.55 1.85 18.91
CA GLY A 42 14.81 1.65 17.49
C GLY A 42 14.58 2.91 16.67
N VAL A 43 13.47 3.62 16.93
CA VAL A 43 13.17 4.93 16.32
C VAL A 43 14.20 5.98 16.72
N ALA A 44 14.62 6.03 17.99
CA ALA A 44 15.68 6.93 18.44
C ALA A 44 16.99 6.75 17.64
N LYS A 45 17.40 5.49 17.41
CA LYS A 45 18.59 5.18 16.60
C LYS A 45 18.43 5.62 15.14
N ALA A 46 17.24 5.49 14.56
CA ALA A 46 16.97 5.89 13.19
C ALA A 46 17.06 7.42 12.99
N PHE A 47 16.80 8.22 14.04
CA PHE A 47 16.97 9.67 14.00
C PHE A 47 18.43 10.15 14.03
N GLY A 48 19.39 9.27 14.38
CA GLY A 48 20.80 9.62 14.42
C GLY A 48 21.12 10.70 15.45
N ASP A 49 21.82 11.75 15.00
CA ASP A 49 22.19 12.91 15.83
C ASP A 49 21.09 13.99 15.88
N ALA A 50 19.95 13.77 15.20
CA ALA A 50 18.86 14.73 15.24
C ALA A 50 18.36 14.96 16.67
N PRO A 51 17.93 16.19 17.02
CA PRO A 51 17.35 16.48 18.34
C PRO A 51 16.21 15.52 18.73
N ALA A 52 15.48 15.02 17.74
CA ALA A 52 14.41 14.05 17.88
C ALA A 52 14.84 12.72 18.52
N ALA A 53 16.08 12.26 18.27
CA ALA A 53 16.59 11.02 18.85
C ALA A 53 16.55 11.07 20.38
N LYS A 54 16.84 12.25 20.96
CA LYS A 54 16.79 12.48 22.40
C LYS A 54 15.36 12.31 22.95
N HIS A 55 14.35 12.86 22.27
CA HIS A 55 12.94 12.71 22.67
C HIS A 55 12.47 11.27 22.63
N TRP A 56 12.87 10.52 21.60
CA TRP A 56 12.52 9.10 21.46
C TRP A 56 13.23 8.21 22.48
N HIS A 57 14.49 8.52 22.82
CA HIS A 57 15.20 7.82 23.88
C HIS A 57 14.59 8.10 25.27
N ALA A 58 14.16 9.34 25.51
CA ALA A 58 13.43 9.70 26.73
C ALA A 58 12.08 8.99 26.83
N LEU A 59 11.33 8.89 25.72
CA LEU A 59 10.08 8.12 25.67
C LEU A 59 10.33 6.63 25.92
N ALA A 60 11.34 6.02 25.29
CA ALA A 60 11.70 4.62 25.52
C ALA A 60 11.98 4.36 27.01
N THR A 61 12.75 5.24 27.65
CA THR A 61 13.04 5.15 29.08
C THR A 61 11.78 5.28 29.94
N ALA A 62 10.86 6.19 29.59
CA ALA A 62 9.58 6.32 30.28
C ALA A 62 8.71 5.05 30.15
N LEU A 63 8.69 4.42 28.98
CA LEU A 63 7.98 3.15 28.76
C LEU A 63 8.63 1.99 29.55
N GLU A 64 9.97 1.95 29.68
CA GLU A 64 10.65 0.99 30.56
C GLU A 64 10.26 1.19 32.03
N VAL A 65 10.11 2.44 32.48
CA VAL A 65 9.64 2.73 33.84
C VAL A 65 8.22 2.18 34.04
N VAL A 66 7.31 2.41 33.09
CA VAL A 66 5.93 1.88 33.15
C VAL A 66 5.91 0.35 33.13
N ARG A 67 6.77 -0.28 32.34
CA ARG A 67 6.94 -1.74 32.35
C ARG A 67 7.27 -2.23 33.76
N PHE A 68 8.29 -1.67 34.39
CA PHE A 68 8.70 -2.06 35.73
C PHE A 68 7.60 -1.84 36.78
N LEU A 69 6.79 -0.79 36.66
CA LEU A 69 5.65 -0.59 37.55
C LEU A 69 4.56 -1.65 37.36
N THR A 70 4.32 -2.07 36.11
CA THR A 70 3.38 -3.14 35.79
C THR A 70 3.88 -4.48 36.32
N GLU A 71 5.18 -4.77 36.19
CA GLU A 71 5.81 -5.96 36.77
C GLU A 71 5.74 -5.95 38.30
N TRP A 72 5.87 -4.78 38.92
CA TRP A 72 5.70 -4.61 40.37
C TRP A 72 4.27 -4.91 40.82
N GLU A 73 3.26 -4.40 40.11
CA GLU A 73 1.84 -4.71 40.37
C GLU A 73 1.58 -6.22 40.27
N GLN A 74 2.02 -6.86 39.18
CA GLN A 74 1.83 -8.30 38.98
C GLN A 74 2.57 -9.15 40.01
N ALA A 75 3.81 -8.80 40.34
CA ALA A 75 4.62 -9.48 41.35
C ALA A 75 3.99 -9.35 42.74
N SER A 76 3.41 -8.19 43.06
CA SER A 76 2.73 -7.95 44.33
C SER A 76 1.43 -8.75 44.43
N LEU A 77 0.63 -8.78 43.35
CA LEU A 77 -0.62 -9.56 43.29
C LEU A 77 -0.40 -11.07 43.35
N SER A 78 0.73 -11.55 42.84
CA SER A 78 1.12 -12.97 42.86
C SER A 78 1.94 -13.39 44.08
N ALA A 79 2.19 -12.46 45.02
CA ALA A 79 3.05 -12.66 46.19
C ALA A 79 4.46 -13.18 45.83
N ALA A 80 5.00 -12.72 44.70
CA ALA A 80 6.33 -13.08 44.25
C ALA A 80 7.41 -12.57 45.23
N ILE A 81 8.48 -13.34 45.38
CA ILE A 81 9.62 -12.97 46.21
C ILE A 81 10.29 -11.70 45.65
N ASP A 82 10.54 -10.74 46.53
CA ASP A 82 11.23 -9.48 46.22
C ASP A 82 10.55 -8.65 45.11
N ALA A 83 9.21 -8.56 45.13
CA ALA A 83 8.43 -7.74 44.19
C ALA A 83 8.94 -6.28 44.09
N ASP A 84 9.41 -5.70 45.20
CA ASP A 84 9.93 -4.32 45.27
C ASP A 84 11.15 -4.06 44.39
N ARG A 85 11.85 -5.10 43.91
CA ARG A 85 12.97 -4.94 42.96
C ARG A 85 12.56 -4.18 41.69
N PHE A 86 11.32 -4.35 41.25
CA PHE A 86 10.81 -3.71 40.05
C PHE A 86 10.57 -2.22 40.28
N LEU A 87 10.02 -1.82 41.42
CA LEU A 87 9.91 -0.41 41.81
C LEU A 87 11.30 0.26 42.00
N ARG A 88 12.28 -0.48 42.54
CA ARG A 88 13.68 -0.01 42.61
C ARG A 88 14.28 0.20 41.22
N ALA A 89 14.06 -0.73 40.28
CA ALA A 89 14.52 -0.60 38.89
C ALA A 89 13.88 0.60 38.17
N ALA A 90 12.57 0.81 38.35
CA ALA A 90 11.84 1.97 37.84
C ALA A 90 12.47 3.29 38.31
N ARG A 91 12.82 3.40 39.60
CA ARG A 91 13.48 4.58 40.18
C ARG A 91 14.88 4.81 39.64
N LEU A 92 15.66 3.73 39.43
CA LEU A 92 16.99 3.81 38.84
C LEU A 92 16.92 4.31 37.38
N ARG A 93 15.94 3.85 36.59
CA ARG A 93 15.71 4.36 35.23
C ARG A 93 15.31 5.82 35.21
N LEU A 94 14.42 6.25 36.11
CA LEU A 94 14.07 7.65 36.25
C LEU A 94 15.29 8.52 36.63
N LYS A 95 16.17 8.01 37.50
CA LYS A 95 17.41 8.70 37.85
C LYS A 95 18.32 8.88 36.63
N GLN A 96 18.48 7.83 35.82
CA GLN A 96 19.25 7.90 34.56
C GLN A 96 18.67 8.93 33.59
N LEU A 97 17.34 8.98 33.44
CA LEU A 97 16.67 9.98 32.59
C LEU A 97 16.94 11.42 33.06
N ARG A 98 17.00 11.65 34.38
CA ARG A 98 17.32 12.98 34.95
C ARG A 98 18.77 13.39 34.72
N GLU A 99 19.70 12.46 34.87
CA GLU A 99 21.14 12.73 34.79
C GLU A 99 21.63 12.90 33.34
N GLY A 100 20.96 12.29 32.37
CA GLY A 100 21.37 12.29 30.96
C GLY A 100 20.76 13.39 30.08
N SER A 101 19.95 14.30 30.61
CA SER A 101 19.12 15.21 29.80
C SER A 101 19.54 16.67 29.90
N GLU A 102 19.89 17.28 28.75
CA GLU A 102 19.94 18.74 28.58
C GLU A 102 18.54 19.37 28.76
N PRO A 103 18.42 20.68 29.07
CA PRO A 103 17.14 21.32 29.29
C PRO A 103 16.24 21.27 28.05
N ASP A 104 15.31 20.32 28.05
CA ASP A 104 14.28 20.12 27.02
C ASP A 104 12.90 20.02 27.67
N SER A 105 11.92 20.72 27.11
CA SER A 105 10.58 20.84 27.70
C SER A 105 9.81 19.53 27.73
N PHE A 106 9.98 18.66 26.72
CA PHE A 106 9.33 17.36 26.68
C PHE A 106 9.92 16.41 27.72
N VAL A 107 11.25 16.33 27.79
CA VAL A 107 11.94 15.46 28.76
C VAL A 107 11.68 15.94 30.19
N THR A 108 11.67 17.25 30.42
CA THR A 108 11.32 17.83 31.72
C THR A 108 9.91 17.40 32.15
N ARG A 109 8.95 17.44 31.22
CA ARG A 109 7.57 17.02 31.51
C ARG A 109 7.44 15.53 31.81
N LEU A 110 8.18 14.67 31.11
CA LEU A 110 8.25 13.24 31.42
C LEU A 110 8.80 13.02 32.83
N VAL A 111 9.90 13.67 33.16
CA VAL A 111 10.52 13.59 34.49
C VAL A 111 9.54 14.08 35.57
N GLU A 112 8.85 15.20 35.37
CA GLU A 112 7.85 15.72 36.30
C GLU A 112 6.77 14.69 36.62
N VAL A 113 6.17 14.08 35.60
CA VAL A 113 5.11 13.07 35.79
C VAL A 113 5.66 11.81 36.47
N LEU A 114 6.78 11.28 35.98
CA LEU A 114 7.40 10.08 36.55
C LEU A 114 7.91 10.29 37.98
N SER A 115 8.15 11.55 38.39
CA SER A 115 8.63 11.88 39.73
C SER A 115 7.68 11.42 40.85
N ALA A 116 6.42 11.15 40.53
CA ALA A 116 5.44 10.57 41.46
C ALA A 116 5.88 9.23 42.07
N ILE A 117 6.77 8.47 41.40
CA ILE A 117 7.26 7.18 41.93
C ILE A 117 8.34 7.34 43.02
N ASN A 118 8.81 8.56 43.27
CA ASN A 118 9.77 8.83 44.35
C ASN A 118 9.03 8.94 45.68
N GLY A 119 9.43 8.14 46.67
CA GLY A 119 8.81 8.13 48.00
C GLY A 119 7.76 7.02 48.16
N ALA A 120 6.67 7.30 48.87
CA ALA A 120 5.57 6.35 49.04
C ALA A 120 4.68 6.37 47.79
N PHE A 121 4.83 5.37 46.92
CA PHE A 121 4.03 5.20 45.70
C PHE A 121 3.17 3.95 45.84
N GLU A 122 1.89 4.04 45.52
CA GLU A 122 0.93 2.93 45.63
C GLU A 122 0.62 2.31 44.27
N ILE A 123 0.34 1.00 44.26
CA ILE A 123 -0.01 0.25 43.04
C ILE A 123 -1.24 0.86 42.34
N SER A 124 -2.23 1.30 43.13
CA SER A 124 -3.46 1.96 42.64
C SER A 124 -3.19 3.22 41.79
N ALA A 125 -2.04 3.86 41.97
CA ALA A 125 -1.67 5.09 41.26
C ALA A 125 -1.07 4.84 39.86
N ILE A 126 -0.73 3.59 39.50
CA ILE A 126 -0.10 3.25 38.21
C ILE A 126 -1.00 3.66 37.03
N GLY A 127 -2.29 3.37 37.10
CA GLY A 127 -3.24 3.74 36.04
C GLY A 127 -3.36 5.26 35.85
N HIS A 128 -3.30 6.03 36.94
CA HIS A 128 -3.28 7.49 36.86
C HIS A 128 -1.98 8.00 36.22
N LEU A 129 -0.83 7.45 36.62
CA LEU A 129 0.47 7.82 36.07
C LEU A 129 0.51 7.59 34.55
N ARG A 130 0.04 6.42 34.09
CA ARG A 130 -0.04 6.09 32.64
C ARG A 130 -0.86 7.11 31.85
N ARG A 131 -2.02 7.52 32.38
CA ARG A 131 -2.86 8.56 31.74
C ARG A 131 -2.18 9.93 31.69
N GLN A 132 -1.45 10.31 32.74
CA GLN A 132 -0.69 11.57 32.72
C GLN A 132 0.43 11.54 31.68
N LEU A 133 1.14 10.41 31.54
CA LEU A 133 2.15 10.22 30.50
C LEU A 133 1.55 10.28 29.09
N ALA A 134 0.40 9.64 28.88
CA ALA A 134 -0.32 9.68 27.60
C ALA A 134 -0.73 11.11 27.19
N GLY A 135 -0.95 12.00 28.16
CA GLY A 135 -1.30 13.40 27.95
C GLY A 135 -0.13 14.30 27.57
N ILE A 136 1.11 13.81 27.59
CA ILE A 136 2.29 14.59 27.19
C ILE A 136 2.39 14.58 25.67
N PRO A 137 2.31 15.73 24.98
CA PRO A 137 2.43 15.77 23.53
C PRO A 137 3.86 15.43 23.11
N LEU A 138 4.07 14.23 22.55
CA LEU A 138 5.34 13.86 21.94
C LEU A 138 5.61 14.77 20.72
N PRO A 139 6.76 15.49 20.68
CA PRO A 139 7.15 16.29 19.54
C PRO A 139 7.17 15.45 18.25
N ILE A 140 6.58 15.97 17.18
CA ILE A 140 6.59 15.31 15.87
C ILE A 140 7.90 15.64 15.20
N ALA A 141 8.77 14.64 15.07
CA ALA A 141 10.01 14.76 14.32
C ALA A 141 9.84 14.20 12.91
N ILE A 142 10.00 15.05 11.90
CA ILE A 142 9.81 14.70 10.48
C ILE A 142 11.17 14.45 9.79
N PHE A 143 12.26 14.90 10.39
CA PHE A 143 13.59 14.92 9.77
C PHE A 143 14.62 14.16 10.62
N SER A 144 15.31 13.20 9.99
CA SER A 144 16.50 12.53 10.53
C SER A 144 17.77 13.32 10.18
N ASP A 145 18.74 13.37 11.08
CA ASP A 145 20.08 13.89 10.83
C ASP A 145 21.06 12.74 11.10
N PRO A 146 21.39 11.94 10.07
CA PRO A 146 22.30 10.83 10.24
C PRO A 146 23.66 11.37 10.72
N PRO A 147 24.32 10.70 11.68
CA PRO A 147 25.56 11.20 12.26
C PRO A 147 26.59 11.53 11.17
N PHE A 148 27.27 12.66 11.34
CA PHE A 148 28.25 13.17 10.38
C PHE A 148 29.41 12.16 10.20
N GLU A 149 29.45 11.47 9.06
CA GLU A 149 30.61 10.67 8.67
C GLU A 149 31.78 11.61 8.35
N ARG A 150 32.82 11.58 9.20
CA ARG A 150 34.05 12.36 8.96
C ARG A 150 34.69 11.92 7.63
N PRO A 151 35.08 12.87 6.75
CA PRO A 151 35.81 12.55 5.53
C PRO A 151 37.13 11.80 5.83
N ASP A 152 37.42 10.79 5.01
CA ASP A 152 38.50 9.80 5.20
C ASP A 152 39.90 10.39 5.45
N TRP A 153 40.17 11.63 5.05
CA TRP A 153 41.49 12.27 5.19
C TRP A 153 41.81 12.79 6.60
N THR A 154 40.86 12.77 7.55
CA THR A 154 41.10 13.20 8.94
C THR A 154 41.43 12.06 9.91
N ARG A 155 41.51 10.81 9.43
CA ARG A 155 41.98 9.66 10.23
C ARG A 155 43.50 9.49 10.09
N GLU A 156 44.26 10.45 10.62
CA GLU A 156 45.65 10.17 10.94
C GLU A 156 45.75 9.58 12.36
N GLN A 157 46.27 8.34 12.40
CA GLN A 157 46.82 7.64 13.55
C GLN A 157 45.82 7.15 14.62
N GLU A 158 45.24 5.99 14.35
CA GLU A 158 45.28 4.80 15.21
C GLU A 158 44.27 3.77 14.65
N GLN A 159 44.69 2.99 13.67
CA GLN A 159 43.92 1.82 13.24
C GLN A 159 44.86 0.62 13.11
N ILE A 160 44.90 -0.18 14.17
CA ILE A 160 44.92 -1.62 14.00
C ILE A 160 43.63 -1.94 13.22
N PRO A 161 43.69 -2.49 12.00
CA PRO A 161 42.50 -2.65 11.18
C PRO A 161 41.64 -3.73 11.81
N THR A 162 40.61 -3.33 12.54
CA THR A 162 39.48 -4.22 12.79
C THR A 162 38.71 -4.23 11.47
N GLN A 163 38.90 -5.27 10.66
CA GLN A 163 38.09 -5.52 9.47
C GLN A 163 36.61 -5.57 9.90
N GLN A 164 35.90 -4.45 9.76
CA GLN A 164 34.45 -4.46 9.88
C GLN A 164 33.91 -5.26 8.69
N LYS A 165 33.36 -6.44 8.97
CA LYS A 165 32.72 -7.28 7.95
C LYS A 165 31.56 -6.47 7.35
N PRO A 166 31.42 -6.40 6.01
CA PRO A 166 30.34 -5.63 5.37
C PRO A 166 28.96 -6.11 5.84
N ASP A 167 27.95 -5.25 5.87
CA ASP A 167 26.61 -5.64 6.33
C ASP A 167 26.04 -6.83 5.55
N LEU A 168 25.50 -7.80 6.29
CA LEU A 168 24.90 -9.01 5.74
C LEU A 168 23.58 -8.66 5.03
N THR A 169 23.60 -8.68 3.69
CA THR A 169 22.49 -8.26 2.84
C THR A 169 22.13 -9.36 1.85
N VAL A 170 20.85 -9.72 1.80
CA VAL A 170 20.24 -10.56 0.75
C VAL A 170 19.43 -9.66 -0.16
N ALA A 171 19.90 -9.47 -1.39
CA ALA A 171 19.23 -8.68 -2.40
C ALA A 171 18.45 -9.60 -3.36
N PHE A 172 17.14 -9.40 -3.46
CA PHE A 172 16.31 -9.98 -4.50
C PHE A 172 16.57 -9.22 -5.80
N VAL A 173 17.13 -9.93 -6.78
CA VAL A 173 17.52 -9.34 -8.06
C VAL A 173 16.35 -9.38 -9.04
N GLU A 174 15.70 -10.53 -9.15
CA GLU A 174 14.65 -10.72 -10.15
C GLU A 174 13.74 -11.90 -9.79
N PHE A 175 12.46 -11.79 -10.17
CA PHE A 175 11.55 -12.91 -10.36
C PHE A 175 11.27 -13.07 -11.85
N LYS A 176 11.31 -14.31 -12.37
CA LYS A 176 10.75 -14.63 -13.68
C LYS A 176 9.66 -15.67 -13.56
N ILE A 177 8.62 -15.49 -14.36
CA ILE A 177 7.47 -16.36 -14.43
C ILE A 177 7.37 -16.87 -15.85
N ASN A 178 7.43 -18.20 -16.02
CA ASN A 178 7.43 -18.85 -17.33
C ASN A 178 8.49 -18.27 -18.29
N GLY A 179 9.65 -17.89 -17.76
CA GLY A 179 10.77 -17.31 -18.52
C GLY A 179 10.73 -15.78 -18.73
N THR A 180 9.62 -15.12 -18.40
CA THR A 180 9.46 -13.65 -18.54
C THR A 180 9.67 -12.96 -17.19
N THR A 181 10.37 -11.83 -17.16
CA THR A 181 10.50 -11.01 -15.95
C THR A 181 9.13 -10.65 -15.40
N ALA A 182 8.91 -10.92 -14.12
CA ALA A 182 7.64 -10.67 -13.47
C ALA A 182 7.34 -9.16 -13.48
N GLU A 183 6.16 -8.81 -13.98
CA GLU A 183 5.67 -7.44 -13.91
C GLU A 183 5.30 -7.06 -12.47
N ARG A 184 4.93 -5.79 -12.28
CA ARG A 184 4.47 -5.29 -10.96
C ARG A 184 3.25 -6.07 -10.44
N ILE A 185 2.39 -6.55 -11.35
CA ILE A 185 1.30 -7.51 -11.09
C ILE A 185 1.33 -8.49 -12.27
N GLN A 186 1.55 -9.78 -12.01
CA GLN A 186 1.59 -10.80 -13.05
C GLN A 186 0.27 -11.55 -13.12
N THR A 187 -0.40 -11.54 -14.28
CA THR A 187 -1.56 -12.41 -14.51
C THR A 187 -1.12 -13.85 -14.71
N LEU A 188 -1.78 -14.76 -14.01
CA LEU A 188 -1.59 -16.20 -14.07
C LEU A 188 -2.91 -16.91 -14.31
N ARG A 189 -2.83 -18.09 -14.93
CA ARG A 189 -4.01 -18.94 -15.06
C ARG A 189 -4.16 -19.78 -13.79
N PRO A 190 -5.28 -19.68 -13.08
CA PRO A 190 -5.52 -20.51 -11.91
C PRO A 190 -5.62 -21.98 -12.34
N ARG A 191 -5.19 -22.88 -11.44
CA ARG A 191 -5.18 -24.34 -11.60
C ARG A 191 -4.25 -24.85 -12.70
N GLU A 192 -3.33 -24.02 -13.15
CA GLU A 192 -2.22 -24.40 -14.01
C GLU A 192 -0.90 -24.29 -13.22
N THR A 193 0.06 -25.16 -13.56
CA THR A 193 1.41 -25.09 -12.99
C THR A 193 2.24 -24.07 -13.77
N HIS A 194 2.85 -23.14 -13.05
CA HIS A 194 3.75 -22.14 -13.61
C HIS A 194 5.16 -22.30 -13.05
N ASP A 195 6.16 -22.02 -13.89
CA ASP A 195 7.55 -21.94 -13.46
C ASP A 195 7.81 -20.59 -12.80
N LEU A 196 8.43 -20.61 -11.62
CA LEU A 196 8.90 -19.44 -10.89
C LEU A 196 10.42 -19.53 -10.72
N ASP A 197 11.15 -18.67 -11.43
CA ASP A 197 12.59 -18.48 -11.28
C ASP A 197 12.86 -17.31 -10.33
N ILE A 198 13.79 -17.51 -9.40
CA ILE A 198 14.29 -16.46 -8.51
C ILE A 198 15.78 -16.24 -8.74
N ALA A 199 16.21 -14.99 -8.77
CA ALA A 199 17.62 -14.60 -8.74
C ALA A 199 17.91 -13.77 -7.49
N VAL A 200 18.90 -14.18 -6.69
CA VAL A 200 19.31 -13.48 -5.46
C VAL A 200 20.82 -13.25 -5.40
N ARG A 201 21.21 -12.13 -4.81
CA ARG A 201 22.60 -11.76 -4.51
C ARG A 201 22.79 -11.65 -3.00
N VAL A 202 23.80 -12.32 -2.47
CA VAL A 202 24.11 -12.33 -1.04
C VAL A 202 25.47 -11.65 -0.81
N SER A 203 25.51 -10.60 0.00
CA SER A 203 26.73 -9.79 0.19
C SER A 203 27.86 -10.53 0.89
N ARG A 204 27.53 -11.41 1.85
CA ARG A 204 28.46 -12.34 2.52
C ARG A 204 27.67 -13.48 3.16
N TRP A 205 28.34 -14.57 3.51
CA TRP A 205 27.71 -15.71 4.16
C TRP A 205 28.11 -15.79 5.64
N PRO A 206 27.17 -15.88 6.60
CA PRO A 206 27.50 -16.01 8.01
C PRO A 206 28.31 -17.28 8.30
N GLU A 207 29.32 -17.19 9.16
CA GLU A 207 30.22 -18.33 9.42
C GLU A 207 29.49 -19.55 9.99
N THR A 208 28.48 -19.31 10.83
CA THR A 208 27.69 -20.34 11.50
C THR A 208 26.57 -20.92 10.63
N ALA A 209 26.24 -20.28 9.51
CA ALA A 209 25.13 -20.70 8.65
C ALA A 209 25.61 -21.64 7.54
N THR A 210 24.82 -22.68 7.25
CA THR A 210 25.08 -23.64 6.17
C THR A 210 24.15 -23.45 4.99
N THR A 211 22.97 -22.87 5.23
CA THR A 211 21.89 -22.79 4.24
C THR A 211 21.20 -21.44 4.29
N LEU A 212 20.83 -20.91 3.13
CA LEU A 212 19.90 -19.79 2.97
C LEU A 212 18.55 -20.35 2.50
N VAL A 213 17.48 -20.04 3.23
CA VAL A 213 16.11 -20.42 2.89
C VAL A 213 15.33 -19.16 2.56
N LEU A 214 14.70 -19.16 1.38
CA LEU A 214 13.74 -18.13 0.98
C LEU A 214 12.34 -18.70 1.02
N SER A 215 11.46 -18.08 1.81
CA SER A 215 10.10 -18.59 2.02
C SER A 215 9.06 -17.50 1.76
N PRO A 216 7.95 -17.80 1.06
CA PRO A 216 6.88 -16.84 0.83
C PRO A 216 6.09 -16.63 2.13
N VAL A 217 5.82 -15.35 2.44
CA VAL A 217 4.99 -14.91 3.55
C VAL A 217 3.78 -14.19 2.97
N SER A 218 2.58 -14.58 3.38
CA SER A 218 1.33 -14.04 2.87
C SER A 218 0.22 -14.10 3.92
N LEU A 219 -0.79 -13.25 3.73
CA LEU A 219 -2.06 -13.30 4.49
C LEU A 219 -3.11 -14.18 3.80
N GLU A 220 -2.79 -14.70 2.63
CA GLU A 220 -3.70 -15.52 1.82
C GLU A 220 -3.92 -16.89 2.47
N PRO A 221 -5.12 -17.47 2.37
CA PRO A 221 -5.39 -18.81 2.89
C PRO A 221 -4.43 -19.84 2.31
N ARG A 222 -3.94 -20.78 3.14
CA ARG A 222 -2.95 -21.78 2.69
C ARG A 222 -3.44 -22.65 1.54
N ASP A 223 -4.74 -22.88 1.44
CA ASP A 223 -5.34 -23.73 0.41
C ASP A 223 -5.57 -22.98 -0.92
N SER A 224 -5.25 -21.67 -1.01
CA SER A 224 -5.46 -20.89 -2.22
C SER A 224 -4.25 -20.88 -3.17
N TYR A 225 -3.08 -21.37 -2.74
CA TYR A 225 -1.87 -21.35 -3.55
C TYR A 225 -0.86 -22.45 -3.15
N ASP A 226 -0.03 -22.84 -4.12
CA ASP A 226 1.24 -23.53 -3.89
C ASP A 226 2.38 -22.63 -4.36
N LEU A 227 3.32 -22.28 -3.47
CA LEU A 227 4.51 -21.50 -3.81
C LEU A 227 5.78 -22.18 -3.27
N PRO A 228 6.89 -22.14 -4.03
CA PRO A 228 8.10 -22.84 -3.64
C PRO A 228 8.87 -22.09 -2.56
N ASN A 229 9.47 -22.86 -1.65
CA ASN A 229 10.59 -22.41 -0.83
C ASN A 229 11.88 -22.66 -1.61
N PHE A 230 12.76 -21.66 -1.68
CA PHE A 230 14.07 -21.80 -2.30
C PHE A 230 15.15 -22.05 -1.26
N ARG A 231 16.11 -22.91 -1.57
CA ARG A 231 17.14 -23.35 -0.63
C ARG A 231 18.50 -23.36 -1.30
N PHE A 232 19.41 -22.56 -0.78
CA PHE A 232 20.76 -22.43 -1.28
C PHE A 232 21.75 -22.92 -0.22
N SER A 233 22.67 -23.79 -0.61
CA SER A 233 23.78 -24.20 0.26
C SER A 233 24.91 -23.19 0.17
N ARG A 234 25.71 -23.07 1.24
CA ARG A 234 26.88 -22.20 1.24
C ARG A 234 27.79 -22.50 0.03
N PRO A 235 28.08 -21.52 -0.82
CA PRO A 235 28.92 -21.71 -1.99
C PRO A 235 30.40 -21.66 -1.60
N SER A 236 31.25 -22.25 -2.45
CA SER A 236 32.69 -22.04 -2.41
C SER A 236 33.08 -20.72 -3.09
N GLY A 237 34.11 -20.04 -2.59
CA GLY A 237 34.65 -18.81 -3.16
C GLY A 237 34.39 -17.56 -2.33
N GLU A 238 34.85 -16.43 -2.84
CA GLU A 238 34.73 -15.13 -2.17
C GLU A 238 33.38 -14.48 -2.48
N PRO A 239 32.78 -13.74 -1.53
CA PRO A 239 31.57 -12.97 -1.76
C PRO A 239 31.77 -11.79 -2.74
N PRO A 240 30.70 -11.21 -3.32
CA PRO A 240 29.28 -11.55 -3.14
C PRO A 240 28.86 -12.79 -3.94
N TYR A 241 27.87 -13.51 -3.42
CA TYR A 241 27.37 -14.73 -4.02
C TYR A 241 26.10 -14.48 -4.82
N PHE A 242 25.97 -15.14 -5.97
CA PHE A 242 24.80 -15.07 -6.83
C PHE A 242 24.17 -16.46 -6.96
N PHE A 243 22.85 -16.52 -6.80
CA PHE A 243 22.12 -17.76 -6.91
C PHE A 243 20.90 -17.59 -7.80
N GLN A 244 20.59 -18.66 -8.50
CA GLN A 244 19.35 -18.81 -9.26
C GLN A 244 18.78 -20.19 -8.98
N GLN A 245 17.46 -20.26 -8.82
CA GLN A 245 16.75 -21.53 -8.69
C GLN A 245 15.35 -21.40 -9.31
N ARG A 246 14.90 -22.50 -9.90
CA ARG A 246 13.53 -22.66 -10.41
C ARG A 246 12.70 -23.45 -9.42
N GLY A 247 11.48 -22.98 -9.20
CA GLY A 247 10.42 -23.69 -8.49
C GLY A 247 9.15 -23.72 -9.32
N ARG A 248 8.14 -24.42 -8.81
CA ARG A 248 6.80 -24.49 -9.41
C ARG A 248 5.80 -23.83 -8.48
N MET A 249 4.84 -23.12 -9.07
CA MET A 249 3.75 -22.50 -8.34
C MET A 249 2.40 -22.77 -9.01
N ILE A 250 1.33 -22.73 -8.21
CA ILE A 250 -0.06 -22.90 -8.65
C ILE A 250 -0.93 -21.92 -7.86
N LEU A 251 -1.86 -21.23 -8.52
CA LEU A 251 -2.97 -20.56 -7.85
C LEU A 251 -4.20 -21.47 -7.92
N HIS A 252 -4.79 -21.88 -6.80
CA HIS A 252 -5.84 -22.91 -6.80
C HIS A 252 -7.23 -22.36 -7.17
N ALA A 253 -7.44 -21.06 -6.97
CA ALA A 253 -8.72 -20.40 -7.19
C ALA A 253 -8.62 -19.23 -8.19
N PRO A 254 -9.58 -19.13 -9.14
CA PRO A 254 -9.72 -17.92 -9.94
C PRO A 254 -10.13 -16.74 -9.07
N GLN A 255 -9.68 -15.55 -9.46
CA GLN A 255 -10.05 -14.30 -8.80
C GLN A 255 -11.19 -13.62 -9.56
N ASN A 256 -12.14 -13.03 -8.81
CA ASN A 256 -13.17 -12.20 -9.40
C ASN A 256 -12.58 -10.82 -9.76
N LEU A 257 -13.28 -10.05 -10.60
CA LEU A 257 -12.81 -8.73 -11.04
C LEU A 257 -12.49 -7.78 -9.87
N LYS A 258 -13.25 -7.88 -8.77
CA LYS A 258 -13.09 -6.98 -7.61
C LYS A 258 -12.00 -7.42 -6.65
N ALA A 259 -11.52 -8.65 -6.75
CA ALA A 259 -10.50 -9.18 -5.86
C ALA A 259 -9.18 -8.43 -6.05
N ARG A 260 -8.42 -8.37 -4.96
CA ARG A 260 -7.04 -7.89 -4.97
C ARG A 260 -6.14 -9.00 -5.48
N PRO A 261 -5.03 -8.69 -6.18
CA PRO A 261 -4.04 -9.69 -6.50
C PRO A 261 -3.52 -10.36 -5.23
N PHE A 262 -3.20 -11.65 -5.32
CA PHE A 262 -2.50 -12.35 -4.25
C PHE A 262 -1.14 -11.68 -4.02
N GLU A 263 -0.78 -11.42 -2.77
CA GLU A 263 0.51 -10.81 -2.41
C GLU A 263 1.38 -11.76 -1.59
N PHE A 264 2.60 -12.00 -2.07
CA PHE A 264 3.58 -12.88 -1.44
C PHE A 264 4.89 -12.14 -1.23
N MET A 265 5.27 -11.94 0.04
CA MET A 265 6.56 -11.37 0.39
C MET A 265 7.56 -12.49 0.67
N TYR A 266 8.60 -12.62 -0.13
CA TYR A 266 9.67 -13.56 0.16
C TYR A 266 10.57 -13.06 1.29
N SER A 267 10.62 -13.85 2.36
CA SER A 267 11.56 -13.69 3.47
C SER A 267 12.86 -14.43 3.19
N ALA A 268 13.95 -14.03 3.84
CA ALA A 268 15.25 -14.68 3.74
C ALA A 268 15.76 -15.03 5.14
N GLU A 269 16.10 -16.29 5.37
CA GLU A 269 16.59 -16.79 6.65
C GLU A 269 17.83 -17.67 6.44
N PHE A 270 18.89 -17.42 7.22
CA PHE A 270 20.04 -18.30 7.29
C PHE A 270 19.84 -19.38 8.35
N GLN A 271 20.18 -20.62 8.03
CA GLN A 271 20.08 -21.79 8.90
C GLN A 271 21.43 -22.48 9.04
N PRO A 272 21.82 -22.93 10.26
CA PRO A 272 21.16 -22.61 11.54
C PRO A 272 21.20 -21.10 11.84
N ALA A 273 20.26 -20.62 12.66
CA ALA A 273 20.10 -19.19 12.91
C ALA A 273 21.43 -18.57 13.38
N PRO A 274 21.96 -17.56 12.66
CA PRO A 274 23.21 -16.94 13.04
C PRO A 274 23.04 -16.17 14.36
N SER A 275 24.11 -16.10 15.15
CA SER A 275 24.20 -15.20 16.31
C SER A 275 24.11 -13.72 15.88
N GLU A 276 24.45 -13.45 14.62
CA GLU A 276 24.43 -12.13 14.01
C GLU A 276 23.04 -11.82 13.41
N LYS A 277 22.34 -10.86 14.02
CA LYS A 277 21.12 -10.22 13.49
C LYS A 277 21.33 -8.71 13.49
N PRO A 278 20.81 -7.96 12.50
CA PRO A 278 19.83 -8.36 11.48
C PRO A 278 20.40 -8.71 10.10
N VAL A 279 19.68 -9.53 9.32
CA VAL A 279 19.89 -9.72 7.88
C VAL A 279 19.13 -8.61 7.14
N SER A 280 19.84 -7.77 6.40
CA SER A 280 19.23 -6.75 5.55
C SER A 280 18.67 -7.41 4.29
N ILE A 281 17.42 -7.12 3.92
CA ILE A 281 16.83 -7.59 2.67
C ILE A 281 16.60 -6.38 1.76
N ALA A 282 17.12 -6.45 0.53
CA ALA A 282 17.02 -5.38 -0.46
C ALA A 282 16.36 -5.87 -1.77
N GLY A 283 15.81 -4.95 -2.57
CA GLY A 283 15.21 -5.25 -3.87
C GLY A 283 13.73 -5.65 -3.83
N GLN A 284 13.19 -6.00 -5.01
CA GLN A 284 11.79 -6.43 -5.15
C GLN A 284 11.64 -7.85 -4.62
N ARG A 285 11.16 -7.98 -3.38
CA ARG A 285 10.88 -9.27 -2.72
C ARG A 285 9.40 -9.64 -2.69
N THR A 286 8.54 -8.74 -3.16
CA THR A 286 7.09 -8.94 -3.18
C THR A 286 6.66 -9.37 -4.58
N LEU A 287 6.02 -10.53 -4.64
CA LEU A 287 5.39 -11.07 -5.83
C LEU A 287 3.88 -10.85 -5.75
N ARG A 288 3.30 -10.25 -6.80
CA ARG A 288 1.86 -9.98 -6.90
C ARG A 288 1.27 -10.74 -8.09
N LEU A 289 0.31 -11.60 -7.82
CA LEU A 289 -0.25 -12.51 -8.82
C LEU A 289 -1.76 -12.30 -8.95
N ASP A 290 -2.23 -12.08 -10.17
CA ASP A 290 -3.67 -11.99 -10.48
C ASP A 290 -4.14 -13.30 -11.11
N GLY A 291 -5.12 -13.95 -10.46
CA GLY A 291 -5.74 -15.20 -10.91
C GLY A 291 -6.98 -15.01 -11.79
N SER A 292 -7.21 -13.84 -12.39
CA SER A 292 -8.39 -13.55 -13.21
C SER A 292 -8.43 -14.44 -14.48
N GLU A 293 -9.46 -15.30 -14.59
CA GLU A 293 -9.63 -16.25 -15.71
C GLU A 293 -10.66 -15.75 -16.73
N LEU A 294 -10.29 -14.73 -17.52
CA LEU A 294 -11.18 -14.08 -18.50
C LEU A 294 -11.79 -15.03 -19.55
N GLY A 295 -11.12 -16.14 -19.85
CA GLY A 295 -11.60 -17.13 -20.82
C GLY A 295 -12.79 -17.96 -20.33
N ARG A 296 -12.92 -18.16 -19.01
CA ARG A 296 -14.05 -18.89 -18.40
C ARG A 296 -15.05 -17.98 -17.71
N GLN A 297 -14.59 -16.82 -17.24
CA GLN A 297 -15.40 -15.82 -16.58
C GLN A 297 -15.24 -14.48 -17.30
N PRO A 298 -15.83 -14.34 -18.50
CA PRO A 298 -15.81 -13.07 -19.21
C PRO A 298 -16.52 -12.00 -18.38
N ILE A 299 -16.00 -10.78 -18.42
CA ILE A 299 -16.55 -9.64 -17.66
C ILE A 299 -17.65 -8.98 -18.49
N THR A 300 -17.32 -8.62 -19.74
CA THR A 300 -18.24 -7.95 -20.67
C THR A 300 -18.68 -8.86 -21.81
N GLY A 301 -18.04 -10.02 -21.99
CA GLY A 301 -18.20 -10.86 -23.18
C GLY A 301 -17.28 -10.46 -24.35
N TYR A 302 -16.50 -9.38 -24.20
CA TYR A 302 -15.57 -8.87 -25.21
C TYR A 302 -14.11 -8.99 -24.72
N PRO A 303 -13.31 -9.98 -25.17
CA PRO A 303 -12.00 -10.28 -24.59
C PRO A 303 -10.96 -9.15 -24.66
N GLY A 304 -11.03 -8.28 -25.67
CA GLY A 304 -10.17 -7.10 -25.77
C GLY A 304 -10.50 -6.07 -24.69
N ILE A 305 -11.79 -5.80 -24.50
CA ILE A 305 -12.30 -4.87 -23.49
C ILE A 305 -12.04 -5.41 -22.08
N ASP A 306 -12.24 -6.70 -21.85
CA ASP A 306 -12.01 -7.35 -20.54
C ASP A 306 -10.55 -7.22 -20.10
N ARG A 307 -9.58 -7.41 -21.02
CA ARG A 307 -8.16 -7.19 -20.74
C ARG A 307 -7.86 -5.74 -20.37
N LYS A 308 -8.49 -4.78 -21.07
CA LYS A 308 -8.33 -3.35 -20.81
C LYS A 308 -8.94 -2.94 -19.46
N LEU A 309 -10.08 -3.51 -19.09
CA LEU A 309 -10.71 -3.31 -17.77
C LEU A 309 -9.82 -3.76 -16.63
N ILE A 310 -9.20 -4.95 -16.74
CA ILE A 310 -8.24 -5.44 -15.74
C ILE A 310 -7.04 -4.50 -15.62
N ALA A 311 -6.43 -4.14 -16.75
CA ALA A 311 -5.28 -3.23 -16.76
C ALA A 311 -5.61 -1.87 -16.12
N LEU A 312 -6.81 -1.33 -16.40
CA LEU A 312 -7.28 -0.07 -15.81
C LEU A 312 -7.53 -0.19 -14.30
N ARG A 313 -8.20 -1.26 -13.86
CA ARG A 313 -8.40 -1.55 -12.44
C ARG A 313 -7.08 -1.59 -11.71
N ASP A 314 -6.12 -2.33 -12.25
CA ASP A 314 -4.82 -2.53 -11.62
C ASP A 314 -4.01 -1.24 -11.59
N ALA A 315 -4.07 -0.42 -12.64
CA ALA A 315 -3.48 0.92 -12.62
C ALA A 315 -4.08 1.80 -11.52
N LEU A 316 -5.42 1.90 -11.43
CA LEU A 316 -6.09 2.74 -10.43
C LEU A 316 -5.90 2.25 -9.00
N ARG A 317 -5.83 0.94 -8.77
CA ARG A 317 -5.58 0.36 -7.43
C ARG A 317 -4.21 0.76 -6.87
N LEU A 318 -3.27 1.12 -7.74
CA LEU A 318 -1.93 1.54 -7.35
C LEU A 318 -1.83 3.02 -7.00
N GLU A 319 -2.92 3.78 -7.20
CA GLU A 319 -2.98 5.21 -6.91
C GLU A 319 -3.34 5.45 -5.44
N PRO A 320 -2.46 6.09 -4.62
CA PRO A 320 -2.62 6.15 -3.16
C PRO A 320 -3.90 6.82 -2.66
N LEU A 321 -4.48 7.71 -3.49
CA LEU A 321 -5.63 8.52 -3.13
C LEU A 321 -6.95 8.00 -3.75
N VAL A 322 -6.93 6.81 -4.35
CA VAL A 322 -8.14 6.13 -4.85
C VAL A 322 -8.53 5.05 -3.83
N PRO A 323 -9.59 5.26 -3.04
CA PRO A 323 -10.08 4.24 -2.11
C PRO A 323 -10.57 2.99 -2.84
N GLU A 324 -10.45 1.82 -2.22
CA GLU A 324 -10.95 0.56 -2.82
C GLU A 324 -12.46 0.61 -3.08
N ASN A 325 -13.24 1.17 -2.16
CA ASN A 325 -14.69 1.29 -2.32
C ASN A 325 -15.05 2.11 -3.57
N ASP A 326 -14.29 3.16 -3.86
CA ASP A 326 -14.49 4.01 -5.02
C ASP A 326 -14.17 3.21 -6.29
N LEU A 327 -13.07 2.44 -6.29
CA LEU A 327 -12.73 1.54 -7.38
C LEU A 327 -13.83 0.48 -7.61
N GLU A 328 -14.39 -0.10 -6.55
CA GLU A 328 -15.49 -1.07 -6.67
C GLU A 328 -16.77 -0.45 -7.27
N ASP A 329 -17.12 0.76 -6.83
CA ASP A 329 -18.29 1.48 -7.35
C ASP A 329 -18.06 1.94 -8.80
N LEU A 330 -16.84 2.37 -9.14
CA LEU A 330 -16.43 2.65 -10.51
C LEU A 330 -16.58 1.41 -11.40
N LEU A 331 -16.05 0.25 -10.99
CA LEU A 331 -16.13 -0.98 -11.77
C LEU A 331 -17.59 -1.43 -11.97
N ALA A 332 -18.47 -1.20 -11.00
CA ALA A 332 -19.89 -1.52 -11.13
C ALA A 332 -20.57 -0.73 -12.26
N VAL A 333 -20.14 0.51 -12.52
CA VAL A 333 -20.61 1.35 -13.64
C VAL A 333 -19.85 1.04 -14.92
N LEU A 334 -18.54 0.81 -14.82
CA LEU A 334 -17.67 0.70 -15.97
C LEU A 334 -17.92 -0.59 -16.77
N VAL A 335 -18.18 -1.71 -16.10
CA VAL A 335 -18.48 -2.99 -16.76
C VAL A 335 -19.68 -2.90 -17.73
N PRO A 336 -20.86 -2.39 -17.35
CA PRO A 336 -21.97 -2.27 -18.28
C PRO A 336 -21.76 -1.21 -19.38
N LEU A 337 -20.99 -0.15 -19.13
CA LEU A 337 -20.60 0.81 -20.18
C LEU A 337 -19.61 0.20 -21.18
N ALA A 338 -18.66 -0.58 -20.70
CA ALA A 338 -17.69 -1.29 -21.52
C ALA A 338 -18.37 -2.39 -22.36
N ASN A 339 -19.37 -3.08 -21.81
CA ASN A 339 -20.24 -3.97 -22.59
C ASN A 339 -21.03 -3.20 -23.66
N LEU A 340 -21.54 -2.01 -23.34
CA LEU A 340 -22.23 -1.14 -24.31
C LEU A 340 -21.31 -0.72 -25.46
N MET A 341 -20.02 -0.45 -25.20
CA MET A 341 -19.03 -0.17 -26.25
C MET A 341 -18.91 -1.35 -27.23
N GLY A 342 -18.84 -2.58 -26.72
CA GLY A 342 -18.79 -3.78 -27.55
C GLY A 342 -20.05 -3.95 -28.41
N GLN A 343 -21.23 -3.78 -27.82
CA GLN A 343 -22.51 -3.84 -28.56
C GLN A 343 -22.64 -2.73 -29.60
N ALA A 344 -22.15 -1.53 -29.32
CA ALA A 344 -22.18 -0.43 -30.26
C ALA A 344 -21.46 -0.78 -31.57
N VAL A 345 -20.31 -1.47 -31.47
CA VAL A 345 -19.55 -1.92 -32.63
C VAL A 345 -20.16 -3.18 -33.27
N GLN A 346 -20.49 -4.20 -32.47
CA GLN A 346 -20.93 -5.50 -32.97
C GLN A 346 -22.34 -5.46 -33.57
N ASP A 347 -23.27 -4.78 -32.91
CA ASP A 347 -24.69 -4.75 -33.28
C ASP A 347 -25.08 -3.46 -34.00
N ASN A 348 -24.12 -2.54 -34.21
CA ASN A 348 -24.36 -1.19 -34.72
C ASN A 348 -25.48 -0.48 -33.93
N LYS A 349 -25.43 -0.57 -32.59
CA LYS A 349 -26.48 -0.10 -31.67
C LYS A 349 -26.85 1.37 -31.84
N PHE A 350 -25.90 2.18 -32.29
CA PHE A 350 -26.08 3.59 -32.61
C PHE A 350 -25.89 3.81 -34.12
N PRO A 351 -26.86 3.44 -34.97
CA PRO A 351 -26.67 3.40 -36.43
C PRO A 351 -26.71 4.77 -37.10
N ALA A 352 -27.21 5.80 -36.39
CA ALA A 352 -27.35 7.15 -36.88
C ALA A 352 -26.98 8.16 -35.78
N ALA A 353 -26.71 9.40 -36.17
CA ALA A 353 -26.43 10.47 -35.23
C ALA A 353 -27.63 10.71 -34.30
N ILE A 354 -27.38 10.65 -32.99
CA ILE A 354 -28.36 10.95 -31.95
C ILE A 354 -27.91 12.17 -31.13
N SER A 355 -28.89 12.93 -30.63
CA SER A 355 -28.62 14.06 -29.75
C SER A 355 -28.04 13.59 -28.42
N GLU A 356 -27.34 14.48 -27.73
CA GLU A 356 -26.80 14.16 -26.40
C GLU A 356 -27.91 13.80 -25.39
N ALA A 357 -29.06 14.47 -25.45
CA ALA A 357 -30.19 14.17 -24.57
C ALA A 357 -30.74 12.75 -24.82
N GLU A 358 -30.79 12.33 -26.08
CA GLU A 358 -31.21 10.98 -26.44
C GLU A 358 -30.18 9.92 -26.01
N PHE A 359 -28.89 10.21 -26.19
CA PHE A 359 -27.81 9.35 -25.69
C PHE A 359 -27.86 9.21 -24.16
N GLN A 360 -28.03 10.33 -23.44
CA GLN A 360 -28.20 10.36 -21.98
C GLN A 360 -29.38 9.50 -21.53
N ARG A 361 -30.53 9.62 -22.21
CA ARG A 361 -31.72 8.82 -21.93
C ARG A 361 -31.45 7.33 -22.09
N GLN A 362 -30.85 6.92 -23.22
CA GLN A 362 -30.57 5.51 -23.51
C GLN A 362 -29.53 4.91 -22.56
N VAL A 363 -28.45 5.62 -22.25
CA VAL A 363 -27.42 5.13 -21.30
C VAL A 363 -27.99 5.04 -19.89
N ARG A 364 -28.81 6.01 -19.46
CA ARG A 364 -29.49 5.95 -18.17
C ARG A 364 -30.39 4.71 -18.06
N GLU A 365 -31.21 4.44 -19.07
CA GLU A 365 -32.05 3.25 -19.13
C GLU A 365 -31.22 1.96 -19.09
N TRP A 366 -30.11 1.93 -19.85
CA TRP A 366 -29.17 0.81 -19.87
C TRP A 366 -28.54 0.52 -18.51
N LEU A 367 -28.05 1.56 -17.82
CA LEU A 367 -27.44 1.43 -16.50
C LEU A 367 -28.48 1.05 -15.44
N ARG A 368 -29.68 1.61 -15.49
CA ARG A 368 -30.77 1.32 -14.54
C ARG A 368 -31.28 -0.12 -14.65
N GLN A 369 -31.14 -0.76 -15.82
CA GLN A 369 -31.46 -2.18 -16.00
C GLN A 369 -30.44 -3.14 -15.36
N GLN A 370 -29.24 -2.65 -15.00
CA GLN A 370 -28.23 -3.48 -14.36
C GLN A 370 -28.60 -3.74 -12.89
N PRO A 371 -28.74 -5.01 -12.45
CA PRO A 371 -29.13 -5.31 -11.07
C PRO A 371 -28.19 -4.73 -10.00
N ALA A 372 -26.90 -4.60 -10.33
CA ALA A 372 -25.89 -4.03 -9.43
C ALA A 372 -25.99 -2.48 -9.30
N ILE A 373 -26.71 -1.82 -10.21
CA ILE A 373 -26.87 -0.36 -10.25
C ILE A 373 -28.28 0.02 -9.83
N GLY A 374 -29.30 -0.33 -10.63
CA GLY A 374 -30.71 -0.13 -10.35
C GLY A 374 -31.06 1.22 -9.72
N VAL A 375 -31.68 1.16 -8.54
CA VAL A 375 -32.17 2.34 -7.78
C VAL A 375 -31.05 3.25 -7.27
N ALA A 376 -29.81 2.76 -7.19
CA ALA A 376 -28.67 3.55 -6.71
C ALA A 376 -28.11 4.50 -7.80
N LEU A 377 -28.66 4.49 -9.01
CA LEU A 377 -28.39 5.50 -10.04
C LEU A 377 -29.17 6.78 -9.76
N GLU A 378 -28.46 7.82 -9.35
CA GLU A 378 -28.98 9.14 -9.03
C GLU A 378 -29.02 10.05 -10.27
N GLU A 379 -30.07 10.86 -10.33
CA GLU A 379 -30.27 11.90 -11.34
C GLU A 379 -30.30 13.26 -10.64
N GLN A 380 -29.33 14.13 -10.94
CA GLN A 380 -29.37 15.52 -10.50
C GLN A 380 -29.95 16.38 -11.62
N ALA A 381 -31.16 16.89 -11.40
CA ALA A 381 -31.79 17.85 -12.30
C ALA A 381 -31.35 19.26 -11.91
N HIS A 382 -30.70 19.97 -12.82
CA HIS A 382 -30.43 21.40 -12.61
C HIS A 382 -31.75 22.16 -12.65
N SER A 383 -31.94 23.08 -11.70
CA SER A 383 -33.16 23.86 -11.43
C SER A 383 -33.63 24.82 -12.55
N THR A 384 -33.16 24.62 -13.78
CA THR A 384 -33.45 25.45 -14.96
C THR A 384 -33.47 24.60 -16.25
N GLY A 385 -34.14 23.44 -16.22
CA GLY A 385 -34.51 22.70 -17.44
C GLY A 385 -33.36 22.18 -18.30
N GLY A 386 -32.15 22.06 -17.74
CA GLY A 386 -30.93 21.61 -18.43
C GLY A 386 -30.40 20.28 -17.88
N ARG A 387 -29.82 19.49 -18.80
CA ARG A 387 -28.99 18.26 -18.68
C ARG A 387 -29.04 17.53 -17.33
N THR A 388 -29.54 16.28 -17.35
CA THR A 388 -29.54 15.41 -16.18
C THR A 388 -28.17 14.80 -15.95
N ASP A 389 -27.63 15.16 -14.81
CA ASP A 389 -26.31 14.79 -14.34
C ASP A 389 -26.40 13.42 -13.63
N LEU A 390 -25.73 12.38 -14.14
CA LEU A 390 -25.78 11.01 -13.57
C LEU A 390 -24.72 10.79 -12.48
N SER A 391 -25.12 10.06 -11.43
CA SER A 391 -24.29 9.71 -10.28
C SER A 391 -24.57 8.27 -9.83
N PHE A 392 -23.55 7.52 -9.45
CA PHE A 392 -23.70 6.22 -8.80
C PHE A 392 -22.83 6.17 -7.55
N ARG A 393 -23.44 6.20 -6.36
CA ARG A 393 -22.73 6.19 -5.06
C ARG A 393 -21.63 7.27 -4.95
N GLY A 394 -21.89 8.42 -5.57
CA GLY A 394 -20.95 9.54 -5.65
C GLY A 394 -19.93 9.45 -6.78
N ILE A 395 -19.87 8.34 -7.55
CA ILE A 395 -19.12 8.30 -8.81
C ILE A 395 -19.89 9.09 -9.87
N ARG A 396 -19.28 10.18 -10.31
CA ARG A 396 -19.83 11.06 -11.34
C ARG A 396 -19.78 10.39 -12.71
N ILE A 397 -20.88 10.43 -13.46
CA ILE A 397 -20.97 9.88 -14.82
C ILE A 397 -21.37 11.01 -15.78
N GLU A 398 -20.41 11.48 -16.56
CA GLU A 398 -20.62 12.50 -17.59
C GLU A 398 -20.87 11.85 -18.94
N LEU A 399 -21.92 12.27 -19.65
CA LEU A 399 -22.33 11.69 -20.93
C LEU A 399 -22.32 12.76 -22.03
N LYS A 400 -21.60 12.49 -23.13
CA LYS A 400 -21.50 13.37 -24.31
C LYS A 400 -21.82 12.62 -25.60
N SER A 401 -22.38 13.33 -26.58
CA SER A 401 -22.57 12.82 -27.95
C SER A 401 -21.95 13.82 -28.93
N GLU A 402 -21.07 13.33 -29.80
CA GLU A 402 -20.43 14.10 -30.87
C GLU A 402 -20.91 13.59 -32.22
N THR A 403 -21.35 14.50 -33.09
CA THR A 403 -21.97 14.15 -34.38
C THR A 403 -21.25 14.76 -35.58
N ALA A 404 -20.36 15.72 -35.36
CA ALA A 404 -19.67 16.45 -36.43
C ALA A 404 -18.24 15.93 -36.64
N LYS A 405 -17.47 15.75 -35.56
CA LYS A 405 -16.06 15.37 -35.63
C LYS A 405 -15.84 13.91 -35.21
N LYS A 406 -15.09 13.15 -36.00
CA LYS A 406 -14.58 11.83 -35.58
C LYS A 406 -13.62 12.03 -34.39
N LEU A 407 -13.87 11.33 -33.30
CA LEU A 407 -13.08 11.41 -32.08
C LEU A 407 -12.07 10.26 -32.01
N LEU A 408 -10.89 10.60 -31.53
CA LEU A 408 -9.89 9.67 -31.01
C LEU A 408 -9.84 9.77 -29.48
N PRO A 409 -9.23 8.80 -28.78
CA PRO A 409 -9.09 8.84 -27.32
C PRO A 409 -8.58 10.19 -26.78
N GLU A 410 -7.58 10.78 -27.44
CA GLU A 410 -6.99 12.07 -27.06
C GLU A 410 -7.98 13.25 -27.14
N ASP A 411 -8.96 13.20 -28.06
CA ASP A 411 -9.95 14.27 -28.23
C ASP A 411 -10.94 14.33 -27.05
N CYS A 412 -11.11 13.21 -26.32
CA CYS A 412 -12.05 13.14 -25.19
C CYS A 412 -11.64 14.07 -24.02
N LYS A 413 -10.35 14.44 -23.94
CA LYS A 413 -9.84 15.36 -22.92
C LYS A 413 -10.57 16.71 -22.91
N HIS A 414 -11.10 17.15 -24.07
CA HIS A 414 -11.86 18.40 -24.15
C HIS A 414 -13.13 18.40 -23.29
N TYR A 415 -13.73 17.23 -23.07
CA TYR A 415 -14.95 17.09 -22.25
C TYR A 415 -14.65 16.79 -20.78
N ALA A 416 -13.39 16.77 -20.38
CA ALA A 416 -12.97 16.34 -19.05
C ALA A 416 -13.09 17.41 -17.95
N SER A 417 -13.19 18.70 -18.32
CA SER A 417 -13.23 19.81 -17.36
C SER A 417 -14.45 19.76 -16.43
N GLN A 418 -15.60 19.32 -16.95
CA GLN A 418 -16.84 19.16 -16.21
C GLN A 418 -16.74 18.05 -15.14
N PRO A 419 -16.39 16.79 -15.48
CA PRO A 419 -16.29 15.72 -14.48
C PRO A 419 -15.21 15.96 -13.43
N VAL A 420 -14.11 16.64 -13.75
CA VAL A 420 -13.09 17.04 -12.75
C VAL A 420 -13.66 17.97 -11.70
N SER A 421 -14.40 19.00 -12.11
CA SER A 421 -14.95 20.01 -11.20
C SER A 421 -15.91 19.38 -10.18
N TYR A 422 -16.72 18.42 -10.62
CA TYR A 422 -17.64 17.69 -9.75
C TYR A 422 -16.98 16.61 -8.90
N ALA A 423 -15.97 15.90 -9.41
CA ALA A 423 -15.22 14.93 -8.62
C ALA A 423 -14.56 15.61 -7.41
N VAL A 424 -13.93 16.78 -7.63
CA VAL A 424 -13.39 17.61 -6.54
C VAL A 424 -14.50 18.05 -5.58
N GLY A 425 -15.66 18.50 -6.09
CA GLY A 425 -16.80 18.94 -5.28
C GLY A 425 -17.44 17.84 -4.42
N THR A 426 -17.27 16.58 -4.80
CA THR A 426 -17.76 15.39 -4.05
C THR A 426 -16.67 14.69 -3.24
N ASN A 427 -15.47 15.29 -3.17
CA ASN A 427 -14.28 14.73 -2.53
C ASN A 427 -13.91 13.33 -3.06
N ARG A 428 -14.19 13.07 -4.33
CA ARG A 428 -13.81 11.85 -5.06
C ARG A 428 -12.60 12.11 -5.95
N ARG A 429 -11.80 11.07 -6.18
CA ARG A 429 -10.62 11.15 -7.07
C ARG A 429 -10.82 10.47 -8.41
N ILE A 430 -12.00 9.91 -8.65
CA ILE A 430 -12.32 9.20 -9.88
C ILE A 430 -13.69 9.64 -10.42
N ALA A 431 -13.81 9.71 -11.74
CA ALA A 431 -15.07 9.97 -12.43
C ALA A 431 -15.10 9.26 -13.79
N VAL A 432 -16.31 9.08 -14.33
CA VAL A 432 -16.54 8.45 -15.64
C VAL A 432 -16.94 9.51 -16.65
N LEU A 433 -16.31 9.48 -17.83
CA LEU A 433 -16.73 10.21 -19.02
C LEU A 433 -17.07 9.21 -20.12
N CYS A 434 -18.33 9.13 -20.53
CA CYS A 434 -18.75 8.31 -21.65
C CYS A 434 -19.13 9.20 -22.83
N VAL A 435 -18.45 9.03 -23.95
CA VAL A 435 -18.63 9.83 -25.15
C VAL A 435 -19.08 8.92 -26.29
N LEU A 436 -20.21 9.23 -26.90
CA LEU A 436 -20.62 8.62 -28.15
C LEU A 436 -20.08 9.43 -29.32
N ASP A 437 -19.22 8.82 -30.13
CA ASP A 437 -18.82 9.36 -31.42
C ASP A 437 -19.73 8.80 -32.52
N CYS A 438 -20.73 9.60 -32.88
CA CYS A 438 -21.70 9.35 -33.94
C CYS A 438 -21.36 10.11 -35.23
N SER A 439 -20.14 10.62 -35.38
CA SER A 439 -19.72 11.33 -36.59
C SER A 439 -19.81 10.43 -37.84
N PRO A 440 -19.98 11.01 -39.04
CA PRO A 440 -19.87 10.25 -40.28
C PRO A 440 -18.52 9.54 -40.38
N LYS A 441 -18.52 8.21 -40.53
CA LYS A 441 -17.30 7.40 -40.68
C LYS A 441 -16.98 7.19 -42.15
N LYS A 442 -15.83 7.72 -42.59
CA LYS A 442 -15.25 7.48 -43.92
C LYS A 442 -14.01 6.59 -43.89
N GLU A 443 -13.55 6.26 -42.69
CA GLU A 443 -12.33 5.50 -42.44
C GLU A 443 -12.66 4.32 -41.52
N VAL A 444 -11.75 3.35 -41.46
CA VAL A 444 -11.88 2.18 -40.60
C VAL A 444 -11.95 2.64 -39.12
N PRO A 445 -12.87 2.07 -38.31
CA PRO A 445 -12.92 2.31 -36.87
C PRO A 445 -11.63 1.83 -36.19
N PHE A 446 -11.28 2.44 -35.05
CA PHE A 446 -10.18 1.94 -34.23
C PHE A 446 -10.64 0.73 -33.39
N PRO A 447 -9.72 -0.12 -32.88
CA PRO A 447 -10.09 -1.25 -32.01
C PRO A 447 -10.94 -0.80 -30.82
N VAL A 448 -12.08 -1.45 -30.56
CA VAL A 448 -13.06 -1.00 -29.55
C VAL A 448 -12.45 -0.89 -28.16
N GLU A 449 -11.48 -1.75 -27.83
CA GLU A 449 -10.74 -1.74 -26.57
C GLU A 449 -9.90 -0.48 -26.35
N ASP A 450 -9.46 0.19 -27.42
CA ASP A 450 -8.69 1.44 -27.31
C ASP A 450 -9.59 2.63 -26.92
N GLY A 451 -10.91 2.46 -27.03
CA GLY A 451 -11.89 3.43 -26.56
C GLY A 451 -12.07 3.44 -25.04
N LEU A 452 -11.47 2.48 -24.32
CA LEU A 452 -11.49 2.39 -22.86
C LEU A 452 -10.12 2.79 -22.31
N PHE A 453 -10.04 3.92 -21.62
CA PHE A 453 -8.77 4.46 -21.14
C PHE A 453 -8.97 5.35 -19.91
N VAL A 454 -7.87 5.73 -19.26
CA VAL A 454 -7.85 6.63 -18.12
C VAL A 454 -6.85 7.75 -18.40
N TYR A 455 -7.19 8.98 -18.02
CA TYR A 455 -6.20 10.06 -17.93
C TYR A 455 -6.28 10.76 -16.58
N PRO A 456 -5.12 11.02 -15.94
CA PRO A 456 -5.05 11.86 -14.75
C PRO A 456 -5.15 13.33 -15.14
N ILE A 457 -5.94 14.10 -14.40
CA ILE A 457 -5.99 15.56 -14.49
C ILE A 457 -5.47 16.14 -13.19
N ASP A 458 -4.38 16.91 -13.28
CA ASP A 458 -3.82 17.60 -12.13
C ASP A 458 -4.74 18.74 -11.70
N THR A 459 -5.09 18.76 -10.40
CA THR A 459 -5.89 19.81 -9.77
C THR A 459 -5.05 20.74 -8.88
N GLY A 460 -3.71 20.62 -8.94
CA GLY A 460 -2.74 21.39 -8.16
C GLY A 460 -2.46 20.82 -6.76
N THR A 461 -3.33 19.95 -6.24
CA THR A 461 -3.10 19.24 -4.95
C THR A 461 -2.91 17.75 -5.13
N SER A 462 -3.70 17.15 -6.03
CA SER A 462 -3.64 15.73 -6.38
C SER A 462 -4.37 15.49 -7.70
N PRO A 463 -4.01 14.43 -8.45
CA PRO A 463 -4.72 14.11 -9.67
C PRO A 463 -6.14 13.60 -9.40
N VAL A 464 -7.05 13.92 -10.33
CA VAL A 464 -8.34 13.26 -10.49
C VAL A 464 -8.26 12.39 -11.74
N TYR A 465 -8.63 11.12 -11.63
CA TYR A 465 -8.57 10.15 -12.72
C TYR A 465 -9.92 10.09 -13.43
N ILE A 466 -9.94 10.45 -14.71
CA ILE A 466 -11.15 10.34 -15.53
C ILE A 466 -11.05 9.07 -16.36
N VAL A 467 -11.98 8.16 -16.11
CA VAL A 467 -12.11 6.92 -16.87
C VAL A 467 -13.04 7.16 -18.04
N CYS A 468 -12.51 6.97 -19.24
CA CYS A 468 -13.21 7.26 -20.49
C CYS A 468 -13.72 6.00 -21.18
N CYS A 469 -14.97 6.07 -21.63
CA CYS A 469 -15.59 5.12 -22.53
C CYS A 469 -15.97 5.84 -23.82
N LEU A 470 -15.12 5.76 -24.84
CA LEU A 470 -15.40 6.28 -26.19
C LEU A 470 -16.15 5.21 -27.00
N ILE A 471 -17.46 5.40 -27.12
CA ILE A 471 -18.36 4.52 -27.87
C ILE A 471 -18.34 4.94 -29.35
N GLN A 472 -18.13 3.97 -30.24
CA GLN A 472 -18.17 4.20 -31.68
C GLN A 472 -19.58 3.93 -32.22
N GLY A 473 -20.22 4.96 -32.78
CA GLY A 473 -21.50 4.89 -33.50
C GLY A 473 -21.34 5.23 -34.98
N SER A 474 -22.47 5.25 -35.70
CA SER A 474 -22.56 5.57 -37.13
C SER A 474 -21.61 4.72 -37.99
N LEU A 475 -21.39 3.46 -37.61
CA LEU A 475 -20.50 2.56 -38.33
C LEU A 475 -21.12 2.17 -39.66
N ALA A 476 -20.36 2.35 -40.73
CA ALA A 476 -20.78 1.93 -42.05
C ALA A 476 -20.78 0.39 -42.13
N LYS A 477 -21.77 -0.19 -42.82
CA LYS A 477 -21.86 -1.64 -42.99
C LYS A 477 -20.60 -2.14 -43.73
N PRO A 478 -20.01 -3.29 -43.39
CA PRO A 478 -18.84 -3.82 -44.11
C PRO A 478 -19.04 -3.86 -45.64
N SER A 479 -20.27 -4.15 -46.09
CA SER A 479 -20.67 -4.15 -47.50
C SER A 479 -20.60 -2.78 -48.21
N SER A 480 -20.52 -1.67 -47.48
CA SER A 480 -20.40 -0.32 -48.05
C SER A 480 -18.96 0.09 -48.36
N PHE A 481 -17.96 -0.67 -47.92
CA PHE A 481 -16.54 -0.42 -48.23
C PHE A 481 -16.04 -1.21 -49.45
N SER A 482 -16.86 -2.07 -50.04
CA SER A 482 -16.50 -2.95 -51.17
C SER A 482 -16.86 -2.37 -52.54
N ARG A 483 -16.72 -1.05 -52.76
CA ARG A 483 -16.98 -0.42 -54.06
C ARG A 483 -15.72 0.11 -54.71
#